data_AF-A0A1M6I822-F1
#
_entry.id   AF-A0A1M6I822-F1
#
_cell.length_a   1.000
_cell.length_b   1.000
_cell.length_c   1.000
_cell.angle_alpha   90.00
_cell.angle_beta   90.00
_cell.angle_gamma   90.00
#
_symmetry.space_group_name_H-M   'P 1'
#
loop_
_entity.id
_entity.type
_entity.pdbx_description
1 polymer ?
#
loop_
_entity_poly.entity_id
_entity_poly.type
_entity_poly.pdbx_seq_one_letter_code
_entity_poly.pdbx_strand_id
1 'polypeptide(L)'
;MFQRPVSSIFLLSLLALSFPTQAQAQVKAQSKAKQLDALASQYAQAGQLNGTVLVAEHGKVIFTKGYGLANREWSQPNAADTKFRIGSLSKQFTAMLVMQLVEKGQLKLDAPISTYLPDYPKPSADKITLHQLLAHTAGLPNYTAQPGFQAISRQPTTPAAFVSTFAGLPLEFEPGTSYRYSNSGYFVLGAIIEKVTGKSYAQVLSEQILQPLRMQDTGYDLPGTILPRRAAGYVKNEQETANAPYLDMSVPYAAGALYSTVQDLYKWDQALYTTQLLSAAGRATMFKPVKNGYGYAWISSKGVMGKDTVNLLWHNGRISGFGTELMRAPQDRNLVIVLDNEGGTQVEDLTIDLMGVLYGRPGTGPKAAPAAPKAIAVDAATLRTYTGKYALAPTFLLTVTTENDQLYAQATGQPRFALVPTAPGRFAVASIQAELEFVKNAGGTIEKVILHQGGQHSPGAKVE
;
A
#
# COMPACT_ATOMS: atom_id res chain seq x y z
N MET A 1 -13.31 85.01 -43.30
CA MET A 1 -13.41 84.37 -44.63
C MET A 1 -13.17 82.88 -44.41
N PHE A 2 -14.17 82.03 -44.71
CA PHE A 2 -14.18 80.54 -44.63
C PHE A 2 -13.94 79.91 -43.24
N GLN A 3 -14.59 78.84 -42.78
CA GLN A 3 -15.85 78.12 -43.01
C GLN A 3 -15.96 77.19 -41.77
N ARG A 4 -17.16 77.03 -41.18
CA ARG A 4 -17.49 76.01 -40.15
C ARG A 4 -17.47 74.59 -40.84
N PRO A 5 -17.66 73.39 -40.20
CA PRO A 5 -18.34 73.12 -38.91
C PRO A 5 -17.99 71.79 -38.15
N VAL A 6 -18.77 71.53 -37.07
CA VAL A 6 -19.14 70.26 -36.40
C VAL A 6 -18.06 69.38 -35.73
N SER A 7 -18.03 69.43 -34.39
CA SER A 7 -17.54 68.33 -33.55
C SER A 7 -18.71 67.39 -33.20
N SER A 8 -18.73 66.20 -33.81
CA SER A 8 -19.58 65.08 -33.40
C SER A 8 -18.80 64.17 -32.45
N ILE A 9 -19.27 64.07 -31.20
CA ILE A 9 -18.76 63.14 -30.20
C ILE A 9 -19.35 61.75 -30.51
N PHE A 10 -18.52 60.82 -30.98
CA PHE A 10 -18.85 59.39 -31.04
C PHE A 10 -18.31 58.71 -29.78
N LEU A 11 -19.24 58.20 -28.95
CA LEU A 11 -18.94 57.21 -27.91
C LEU A 11 -18.51 55.90 -28.60
N LEU A 12 -17.25 55.50 -28.41
CA LEU A 12 -16.81 54.13 -28.70
C LEU A 12 -16.75 53.35 -27.39
N SER A 13 -17.75 52.51 -27.20
CA SER A 13 -17.84 51.46 -26.19
C SER A 13 -16.70 50.46 -26.35
N LEU A 14 -15.70 50.51 -25.46
CA LEU A 14 -14.72 49.45 -25.27
C LEU A 14 -15.37 48.28 -24.53
N LEU A 15 -15.86 47.28 -25.26
CA LEU A 15 -15.95 45.92 -24.76
C LEU A 15 -14.52 45.35 -24.68
N ALA A 16 -13.88 45.50 -23.51
CA ALA A 16 -12.69 44.73 -23.20
C ALA A 16 -13.10 43.26 -22.97
N LEU A 17 -12.92 42.44 -24.01
CA LEU A 17 -12.99 40.98 -23.95
C LEU A 17 -11.99 40.47 -22.92
N SER A 18 -12.46 40.21 -21.70
CA SER A 18 -11.74 39.51 -20.64
C SER A 18 -11.67 38.00 -20.94
N PHE A 19 -10.81 37.62 -21.89
CA PHE A 19 -10.44 36.22 -22.12
C PHE A 19 -8.91 36.03 -22.13
N PRO A 20 -8.27 35.82 -20.95
CA PRO A 20 -6.99 35.10 -20.95
C PRO A 20 -6.84 33.97 -19.91
N THR A 21 -7.81 33.71 -19.04
CA THR A 21 -7.61 32.77 -17.92
C THR A 21 -7.61 31.29 -18.35
N GLN A 22 -8.39 30.91 -19.36
CA GLN A 22 -8.58 29.50 -19.73
C GLN A 22 -7.41 28.96 -20.57
N ALA A 23 -6.87 29.76 -21.49
CA ALA A 23 -5.75 29.37 -22.34
C ALA A 23 -4.45 29.20 -21.55
N GLN A 24 -4.16 30.09 -20.59
CA GLN A 24 -2.97 29.97 -19.73
C GLN A 24 -3.04 28.77 -18.79
N ALA A 25 -4.22 28.47 -18.23
CA ALA A 25 -4.42 27.27 -17.40
C ALA A 25 -4.22 25.98 -18.20
N GLN A 26 -4.69 25.95 -19.46
CA GLN A 26 -4.54 24.81 -20.35
C GLN A 26 -3.07 24.57 -20.75
N VAL A 27 -2.32 25.63 -21.08
CA VAL A 27 -0.89 25.53 -21.41
C VAL A 27 -0.07 25.06 -20.20
N LYS A 28 -0.39 25.56 -18.98
CA LYS A 28 0.27 25.13 -17.75
C LYS A 28 -0.03 23.66 -17.41
N ALA A 29 -1.29 23.22 -17.55
CA ALA A 29 -1.67 21.82 -17.36
C ALA A 29 -0.99 20.89 -18.39
N GLN A 30 -0.92 21.31 -19.66
CA GLN A 30 -0.22 20.57 -20.71
C GLN A 30 1.29 20.47 -20.45
N SER A 31 1.89 21.50 -19.83
CA SER A 31 3.30 21.44 -19.40
C SER A 31 3.53 20.47 -18.24
N LYS A 32 2.59 20.39 -17.28
CA LYS A 32 2.68 19.49 -16.13
C LYS A 32 2.45 18.02 -16.52
N ALA A 33 1.47 17.75 -17.38
CA ALA A 33 1.25 16.41 -17.92
C ALA A 33 2.50 15.83 -18.61
N LYS A 34 3.25 16.66 -19.34
CA LYS A 34 4.55 16.26 -19.94
C LYS A 34 5.62 15.96 -18.89
N GLN A 35 5.69 16.72 -17.80
CA GLN A 35 6.63 16.44 -16.70
C GLN A 35 6.29 15.12 -16.00
N LEU A 36 5.00 14.86 -15.75
CA LEU A 36 4.52 13.61 -15.16
C LEU A 36 4.84 12.41 -16.07
N ASP A 37 4.61 12.55 -17.38
CA ASP A 37 4.97 11.51 -18.36
C ASP A 37 6.47 11.25 -18.40
N ALA A 38 7.28 12.32 -18.49
CA ALA A 38 8.74 12.19 -18.52
C ALA A 38 9.28 11.49 -17.27
N LEU A 39 8.77 11.85 -16.09
CA LEU A 39 9.16 11.23 -14.82
C LEU A 39 8.76 9.76 -14.77
N ALA A 40 7.49 9.42 -15.01
CA ALA A 40 7.05 8.03 -14.98
C ALA A 40 7.72 7.18 -16.08
N SER A 41 8.06 7.77 -17.23
CA SER A 41 8.88 7.14 -18.27
C SER A 41 10.30 6.82 -17.80
N GLN A 42 10.93 7.68 -16.99
CA GLN A 42 12.24 7.37 -16.39
C GLN A 42 12.15 6.15 -15.46
N TYR A 43 11.12 6.08 -14.61
CA TYR A 43 10.89 4.91 -13.76
C TYR A 43 10.65 3.65 -14.59
N ALA A 44 9.86 3.73 -15.66
CA ALA A 44 9.62 2.60 -16.55
C ALA A 44 10.91 2.13 -17.24
N GLN A 45 11.74 3.05 -17.74
CA GLN A 45 13.04 2.74 -18.36
C GLN A 45 14.03 2.13 -17.35
N ALA A 46 13.97 2.55 -16.09
CA ALA A 46 14.75 1.94 -15.01
C ALA A 46 14.19 0.58 -14.53
N GLY A 47 13.09 0.10 -15.11
CA GLY A 47 12.41 -1.12 -14.67
C GLY A 47 11.77 -0.98 -13.29
N GLN A 48 11.43 0.22 -12.86
CA GLN A 48 10.81 0.52 -11.57
C GLN A 48 9.32 0.86 -11.70
N LEU A 49 8.77 0.69 -12.91
CA LEU A 49 7.36 0.80 -13.23
C LEU A 49 7.03 -0.10 -14.44
N ASN A 50 6.13 -1.05 -14.23
CA ASN A 50 5.42 -1.80 -15.25
C ASN A 50 3.94 -1.80 -14.85
N GLY A 51 3.22 -0.74 -15.23
CA GLY A 51 1.92 -0.45 -14.66
C GLY A 51 1.19 0.75 -15.25
N THR A 52 0.15 1.21 -14.57
CA THR A 52 -0.67 2.36 -14.97
C THR A 52 -0.63 3.44 -13.90
N VAL A 53 -0.51 4.69 -14.35
CA VAL A 53 -0.47 5.89 -13.50
C VAL A 53 -1.66 6.78 -13.81
N LEU A 54 -2.31 7.32 -12.78
CA LEU A 54 -3.27 8.42 -12.88
C LEU A 54 -2.91 9.52 -11.89
N VAL A 55 -2.95 10.76 -12.35
CA VAL A 55 -2.76 11.95 -11.51
C VAL A 55 -3.92 12.90 -11.71
N ALA A 56 -4.54 13.32 -10.59
CA ALA A 56 -5.54 14.36 -10.55
C ALA A 56 -5.05 15.56 -9.74
N GLU A 57 -5.29 16.76 -10.27
CA GLU A 57 -4.99 18.03 -9.65
C GLU A 57 -6.29 18.81 -9.44
N HIS A 58 -6.52 19.31 -8.24
CA HIS A 58 -7.74 20.02 -7.86
C HIS A 58 -9.03 19.28 -8.25
N GLY A 59 -9.03 17.97 -8.05
CA GLY A 59 -10.15 17.06 -8.35
C GLY A 59 -10.32 16.71 -9.82
N LYS A 60 -9.45 17.16 -10.73
CA LYS A 60 -9.53 16.86 -12.16
C LYS A 60 -8.36 16.01 -12.62
N VAL A 61 -8.63 14.96 -13.38
CA VAL A 61 -7.57 14.15 -14.00
C VAL A 61 -6.78 15.02 -14.99
N ILE A 62 -5.47 15.12 -14.78
CA ILE A 62 -4.55 15.86 -15.68
C ILE A 62 -3.58 14.92 -16.41
N PHE A 63 -3.46 13.67 -15.95
CA PHE A 63 -2.57 12.69 -16.54
C PHE A 63 -3.09 11.27 -16.29
N THR A 64 -3.07 10.42 -17.32
CA THR A 64 -3.32 8.98 -17.20
C THR A 64 -2.57 8.24 -18.31
N LYS A 65 -1.76 7.25 -17.97
CA LYS A 65 -0.97 6.49 -18.96
C LYS A 65 -0.56 5.11 -18.43
N GLY A 66 -0.55 4.12 -19.32
CA GLY A 66 0.02 2.79 -19.07
C GLY A 66 1.47 2.69 -19.56
N TYR A 67 2.26 1.89 -18.86
CA TYR A 67 3.69 1.65 -19.07
C TYR A 67 3.99 0.16 -19.01
N GLY A 68 4.81 -0.33 -19.94
CA GLY A 68 5.17 -1.74 -20.01
C GLY A 68 3.99 -2.63 -20.38
N LEU A 69 4.01 -3.88 -19.92
CA LEU A 69 3.09 -4.94 -20.38
C LEU A 69 2.17 -5.43 -19.26
N ALA A 70 0.87 -5.41 -19.52
CA ALA A 70 -0.15 -6.07 -18.69
C ALA A 70 0.00 -7.59 -18.73
N ASN A 71 0.45 -8.13 -19.86
CA ASN A 71 0.79 -9.53 -20.02
C ASN A 71 1.99 -9.67 -20.97
N ARG A 72 3.06 -10.28 -20.48
CA ARG A 72 4.33 -10.51 -21.20
C ARG A 72 4.21 -11.64 -22.20
N GLU A 73 3.53 -12.74 -21.86
CA GLU A 73 3.36 -13.91 -22.74
C GLU A 73 2.68 -13.54 -24.07
N TRP A 74 1.74 -12.59 -24.02
CA TRP A 74 0.95 -12.13 -25.16
C TRP A 74 1.35 -10.73 -25.65
N SER A 75 2.42 -10.14 -25.09
CA SER A 75 2.87 -8.77 -25.40
C SER A 75 1.74 -7.72 -25.32
N GLN A 76 0.81 -7.89 -24.38
CA GLN A 76 -0.31 -6.99 -24.19
C GLN A 76 0.16 -5.76 -23.38
N PRO A 77 0.07 -4.53 -23.92
CA PRO A 77 0.46 -3.33 -23.19
C PRO A 77 -0.46 -3.05 -22.00
N ASN A 78 0.12 -2.45 -20.96
CA ASN A 78 -0.66 -1.79 -19.91
C ASN A 78 -1.40 -0.59 -20.50
N ALA A 79 -2.66 -0.45 -20.13
CA ALA A 79 -3.55 0.61 -20.57
C ALA A 79 -4.31 1.17 -19.38
N ALA A 80 -5.00 2.29 -19.63
CA ALA A 80 -5.73 3.00 -18.61
C ALA A 80 -6.75 2.08 -17.88
N ASP A 81 -7.39 1.17 -18.61
CA ASP A 81 -8.43 0.24 -18.15
C ASP A 81 -7.92 -1.17 -17.81
N THR A 82 -6.59 -1.36 -17.71
CA THR A 82 -6.00 -2.60 -17.22
C THR A 82 -6.36 -2.81 -15.75
N LYS A 83 -6.83 -4.01 -15.43
CA LYS A 83 -7.23 -4.41 -14.07
C LYS A 83 -6.07 -5.05 -13.34
N PHE A 84 -5.73 -4.48 -12.18
CA PHE A 84 -4.67 -4.96 -11.30
C PHE A 84 -5.26 -5.48 -10.00
N ARG A 85 -4.64 -6.51 -9.41
CA ARG A 85 -4.92 -6.83 -8.01
C ARG A 85 -4.41 -5.68 -7.14
N ILE A 86 -5.24 -5.19 -6.22
CA ILE A 86 -4.92 -4.00 -5.41
C ILE A 86 -4.41 -4.33 -4.01
N GLY A 87 -4.29 -5.62 -3.68
CA GLY A 87 -3.74 -6.08 -2.41
C GLY A 87 -4.36 -5.35 -1.22
N SER A 88 -3.53 -4.93 -0.27
CA SER A 88 -3.98 -4.27 0.96
C SER A 88 -4.75 -2.95 0.77
N LEU A 89 -4.73 -2.31 -0.40
CA LEU A 89 -5.62 -1.17 -0.68
C LEU A 89 -7.11 -1.56 -0.55
N SER A 90 -7.42 -2.86 -0.73
CA SER A 90 -8.73 -3.47 -0.46
C SER A 90 -9.30 -3.12 0.92
N LYS A 91 -8.44 -2.91 1.92
CA LYS A 91 -8.84 -2.61 3.29
C LYS A 91 -9.67 -1.33 3.39
N GLN A 92 -9.47 -0.37 2.50
CA GLN A 92 -10.28 0.86 2.43
C GLN A 92 -11.76 0.55 2.18
N PHE A 93 -12.03 -0.40 1.29
CA PHE A 93 -13.39 -0.83 0.97
C PHE A 93 -14.01 -1.58 2.14
N THR A 94 -13.26 -2.50 2.77
CA THR A 94 -13.71 -3.21 3.96
C THR A 94 -14.02 -2.25 5.11
N ALA A 95 -13.15 -1.27 5.37
CA ALA A 95 -13.38 -0.26 6.41
C ALA A 95 -14.64 0.57 6.13
N MET A 96 -14.85 0.97 4.87
CA MET A 96 -16.08 1.67 4.46
C MET A 96 -17.34 0.84 4.69
N LEU A 97 -17.33 -0.44 4.32
CA LEU A 97 -18.47 -1.33 4.56
C LEU A 97 -18.78 -1.46 6.06
N VAL A 98 -17.76 -1.62 6.91
CA VAL A 98 -17.94 -1.63 8.37
C VAL A 98 -18.57 -0.32 8.84
N MET A 99 -18.05 0.83 8.40
CA MET A 99 -18.58 2.13 8.79
C MET A 99 -20.01 2.38 8.30
N GLN A 100 -20.38 1.92 7.10
CA GLN A 100 -21.77 1.96 6.61
C GLN A 100 -22.71 1.13 7.48
N LEU A 101 -22.28 -0.05 7.92
CA LEU A 101 -23.06 -0.88 8.83
C LEU A 101 -23.14 -0.28 10.24
N VAL A 102 -22.11 0.46 10.68
CA VAL A 102 -22.16 1.26 11.92
C VAL A 102 -23.19 2.38 11.82
N GLU A 103 -23.22 3.15 10.71
CA GLU A 103 -24.22 4.21 10.52
C GLU A 103 -25.66 3.66 10.44
N LYS A 104 -25.83 2.43 9.94
CA LYS A 104 -27.11 1.72 9.94
C LYS A 104 -27.47 1.10 11.29
N GLY A 105 -26.64 1.24 12.32
CA GLY A 105 -26.84 0.67 13.65
C GLY A 105 -26.69 -0.85 13.73
N GLN A 106 -26.18 -1.50 12.67
CA GLN A 106 -26.01 -2.96 12.61
C GLN A 106 -24.70 -3.41 13.25
N LEU A 107 -23.69 -2.54 13.23
CA LEU A 107 -22.40 -2.74 13.91
C LEU A 107 -22.15 -1.63 14.94
N LYS A 108 -21.34 -1.92 15.95
CA LYS A 108 -20.82 -0.95 16.92
C LYS A 108 -19.32 -1.07 16.98
N LEU A 109 -18.62 0.07 16.93
CA LEU A 109 -17.15 0.11 16.89
C LEU A 109 -16.51 -0.46 18.16
N ASP A 110 -17.14 -0.25 19.30
CA ASP A 110 -16.70 -0.64 20.64
C ASP A 110 -17.24 -2.01 21.10
N ALA A 111 -18.13 -2.64 20.31
CA ALA A 111 -18.62 -3.97 20.65
C ALA A 111 -17.51 -5.03 20.51
N PRO A 112 -17.45 -6.00 21.43
CA PRO A 112 -16.55 -7.14 21.31
C PRO A 112 -16.93 -7.99 20.11
N ILE A 113 -15.94 -8.60 19.45
CA ILE A 113 -16.20 -9.39 18.22
C ILE A 113 -17.05 -10.64 18.50
N SER A 114 -17.07 -11.14 19.74
CA SER A 114 -17.97 -12.23 20.17
C SER A 114 -19.45 -11.90 19.99
N THR A 115 -19.81 -10.60 19.96
CA THR A 115 -21.18 -10.15 19.65
C THR A 115 -21.63 -10.61 18.27
N TYR A 116 -20.71 -10.66 17.30
CA TYR A 116 -21.01 -10.96 15.91
C TYR A 116 -20.53 -12.35 15.50
N LEU A 117 -19.47 -12.86 16.12
CA LEU A 117 -18.89 -14.18 15.86
C LEU A 117 -18.89 -15.02 17.15
N PRO A 118 -20.04 -15.60 17.57
CA PRO A 118 -20.15 -16.35 18.82
C PRO A 118 -19.28 -17.61 18.86
N ASP A 119 -18.91 -18.14 17.69
CA ASP A 119 -18.06 -19.32 17.54
C ASP A 119 -16.56 -18.99 17.55
N TYR A 120 -16.18 -17.70 17.63
CA TYR A 120 -14.78 -17.29 17.73
C TYR A 120 -14.24 -17.62 19.15
N PRO A 121 -12.98 -18.08 19.30
CA PRO A 121 -12.39 -18.37 20.60
C PRO A 121 -12.53 -17.23 21.61
N LYS A 122 -13.33 -17.47 22.67
CA LYS A 122 -13.72 -16.47 23.67
C LYS A 122 -12.58 -15.68 24.32
N PRO A 123 -11.42 -16.28 24.70
CA PRO A 123 -10.33 -15.54 25.34
C PRO A 123 -9.85 -14.32 24.53
N SER A 124 -9.94 -14.41 23.20
CA SER A 124 -9.65 -13.30 22.29
C SER A 124 -10.91 -12.53 21.89
N ALA A 125 -12.02 -13.23 21.63
CA ALA A 125 -13.24 -12.65 21.09
C ALA A 125 -13.90 -11.60 22.00
N ASP A 126 -13.83 -11.80 23.32
CA ASP A 126 -14.46 -10.91 24.30
C ASP A 126 -13.61 -9.66 24.59
N LYS A 127 -12.33 -9.65 24.19
CA LYS A 127 -11.40 -8.54 24.41
C LYS A 127 -11.25 -7.60 23.21
N ILE A 128 -11.41 -8.15 22.01
CA ILE A 128 -11.16 -7.41 20.75
C ILE A 128 -12.43 -6.70 20.29
N THR A 129 -12.31 -5.44 19.89
CA THR A 129 -13.40 -4.63 19.31
C THR A 129 -13.21 -4.37 17.81
N LEU A 130 -14.29 -3.97 17.12
CA LEU A 130 -14.23 -3.59 15.70
C LEU A 130 -13.29 -2.41 15.46
N HIS A 131 -13.28 -1.43 16.36
CA HIS A 131 -12.34 -0.30 16.35
C HIS A 131 -10.88 -0.79 16.31
N GLN A 132 -10.54 -1.75 17.16
CA GLN A 132 -9.18 -2.28 17.25
C GLN A 132 -8.79 -3.12 16.03
N LEU A 133 -9.74 -3.84 15.42
CA LEU A 133 -9.49 -4.53 14.15
C LEU A 133 -9.21 -3.54 13.01
N LEU A 134 -10.05 -2.49 12.88
CA LEU A 134 -9.90 -1.47 11.85
C LEU A 134 -8.58 -0.69 11.97
N ALA A 135 -8.13 -0.45 13.20
CA ALA A 135 -6.94 0.34 13.52
C ALA A 135 -5.64 -0.46 13.71
N HIS A 136 -5.66 -1.78 13.51
CA HIS A 136 -4.52 -2.69 13.77
C HIS A 136 -3.98 -2.64 15.20
N THR A 137 -4.88 -2.50 16.18
CA THR A 137 -4.53 -2.49 17.61
C THR A 137 -5.16 -3.68 18.35
N ALA A 138 -5.60 -4.72 17.65
CA ALA A 138 -6.28 -5.88 18.23
C ALA A 138 -5.34 -6.94 18.83
N GLY A 139 -4.03 -6.90 18.52
CA GLY A 139 -3.09 -7.93 18.95
C GLY A 139 -3.21 -9.27 18.21
N LEU A 140 -4.05 -9.37 17.16
CA LEU A 140 -4.20 -10.60 16.39
C LEU A 140 -2.93 -10.92 15.58
N PRO A 141 -2.36 -12.13 15.72
CA PRO A 141 -1.27 -12.59 14.87
C PRO A 141 -1.62 -12.51 13.39
N ASN A 142 -0.66 -12.11 12.57
CA ASN A 142 -0.87 -12.02 11.13
C ASN A 142 -0.78 -13.41 10.50
N TYR A 143 -1.86 -13.90 9.87
CA TYR A 143 -1.91 -15.23 9.26
C TYR A 143 -0.86 -15.42 8.16
N THR A 144 -0.49 -14.34 7.46
CA THR A 144 0.52 -14.37 6.39
C THR A 144 1.94 -14.57 6.93
N ALA A 145 2.14 -14.42 8.24
CA ALA A 145 3.42 -14.63 8.92
C ALA A 145 3.50 -15.99 9.62
N GLN A 146 2.47 -16.84 9.51
CA GLN A 146 2.44 -18.13 10.19
C GLN A 146 3.31 -19.17 9.46
N PRO A 147 3.95 -20.09 10.20
CA PRO A 147 4.66 -21.22 9.60
C PRO A 147 3.75 -22.01 8.64
N GLY A 148 4.29 -22.41 7.50
CA GLY A 148 3.54 -23.17 6.49
C GLY A 148 2.53 -22.36 5.66
N PHE A 149 2.41 -21.03 5.87
CA PHE A 149 1.48 -20.19 5.11
C PHE A 149 1.64 -20.30 3.60
N GLN A 150 2.86 -20.48 3.08
CA GLN A 150 3.09 -20.66 1.64
C GLN A 150 2.31 -21.85 1.07
N ALA A 151 2.26 -22.98 1.77
CA ALA A 151 1.49 -24.15 1.33
C ALA A 151 -0.02 -23.88 1.43
N ILE A 152 -0.47 -23.24 2.52
CA ILE A 152 -1.88 -22.88 2.75
C ILE A 152 -2.37 -21.89 1.69
N SER A 153 -1.53 -20.92 1.30
CA SER A 153 -1.88 -19.83 0.38
C SER A 153 -2.26 -20.30 -1.03
N ARG A 154 -1.91 -21.54 -1.37
CA ARG A 154 -2.23 -22.16 -2.67
C ARG A 154 -3.54 -22.95 -2.65
N GLN A 155 -4.14 -23.14 -1.49
CA GLN A 155 -5.36 -23.91 -1.32
C GLN A 155 -6.56 -22.97 -1.16
N PRO A 156 -7.68 -23.24 -1.85
CA PRO A 156 -8.93 -22.52 -1.60
C PRO A 156 -9.34 -22.61 -0.13
N THR A 157 -9.88 -21.53 0.41
CA THR A 157 -10.40 -21.46 1.78
C THR A 157 -11.75 -20.78 1.84
N THR A 158 -12.43 -20.92 2.98
CA THR A 158 -13.67 -20.21 3.30
C THR A 158 -13.45 -19.36 4.55
N PRO A 159 -14.24 -18.31 4.78
CA PRO A 159 -14.12 -17.54 6.01
C PRO A 159 -14.21 -18.39 7.27
N ALA A 160 -15.12 -19.38 7.30
CA ALA A 160 -15.26 -20.31 8.42
C ALA A 160 -14.02 -21.20 8.62
N ALA A 161 -13.49 -21.80 7.55
CA ALA A 161 -12.29 -22.65 7.64
C ALA A 161 -11.05 -21.84 8.06
N PHE A 162 -10.91 -20.63 7.53
CA PHE A 162 -9.84 -19.72 7.88
C PHE A 162 -9.90 -19.31 9.36
N VAL A 163 -11.08 -18.87 9.84
CA VAL A 163 -11.28 -18.51 11.25
C VAL A 163 -10.96 -19.72 12.13
N SER A 164 -11.43 -20.92 11.79
CA SER A 164 -11.10 -22.13 12.53
C SER A 164 -9.60 -22.43 12.61
N THR A 165 -8.82 -22.04 11.59
CA THR A 165 -7.38 -22.33 11.52
C THR A 165 -6.56 -21.32 12.33
N PHE A 166 -6.93 -20.03 12.28
CA PHE A 166 -6.08 -18.95 12.80
C PHE A 166 -6.63 -18.26 14.05
N ALA A 167 -7.92 -18.40 14.37
CA ALA A 167 -8.54 -17.66 15.47
C ALA A 167 -8.11 -18.12 16.88
N GLY A 168 -7.57 -19.34 16.99
CA GLY A 168 -7.07 -19.91 18.26
C GLY A 168 -5.67 -19.47 18.65
N LEU A 169 -4.97 -18.69 17.81
CA LEU A 169 -3.62 -18.21 18.13
C LEU A 169 -3.66 -17.18 19.26
N PRO A 170 -2.66 -17.20 20.18
CA PRO A 170 -2.58 -16.24 21.27
C PRO A 170 -2.37 -14.82 20.74
N LEU A 171 -2.93 -13.83 21.45
CA LEU A 171 -2.69 -12.42 21.12
C LEU A 171 -1.22 -12.07 21.32
N GLU A 172 -0.69 -11.25 20.42
CA GLU A 172 0.69 -10.76 20.49
C GLU A 172 0.87 -9.65 21.53
N PHE A 173 -0.23 -8.99 21.91
CA PHE A 173 -0.31 -7.98 22.97
C PHE A 173 -1.77 -7.75 23.36
N GLU A 174 -1.99 -7.14 24.54
CA GLU A 174 -3.34 -6.80 25.00
C GLU A 174 -4.00 -5.77 24.06
N PRO A 175 -5.25 -5.98 23.61
CA PRO A 175 -5.91 -5.09 22.65
C PRO A 175 -5.93 -3.62 23.09
N GLY A 176 -5.63 -2.71 22.15
CA GLY A 176 -5.53 -1.26 22.35
C GLY A 176 -4.17 -0.77 22.85
N THR A 177 -3.35 -1.64 23.45
CA THR A 177 -2.07 -1.21 24.08
C THR A 177 -0.95 -0.95 23.06
N SER A 178 -0.98 -1.59 21.89
CA SER A 178 0.04 -1.44 20.85
C SER A 178 -0.56 -1.41 19.44
N TYR A 179 0.28 -1.17 18.44
CA TYR A 179 -0.05 -1.21 17.02
C TYR A 179 0.78 -2.31 16.35
N ARG A 180 0.12 -3.21 15.62
CA ARG A 180 0.78 -4.16 14.72
C ARG A 180 -0.15 -4.52 13.57
N TYR A 181 0.30 -4.21 12.36
CA TYR A 181 -0.44 -4.49 11.15
C TYR A 181 -0.77 -5.98 11.01
N SER A 182 -2.05 -6.31 10.87
CA SER A 182 -2.51 -7.69 10.79
C SER A 182 -3.56 -7.88 9.71
N ASN A 183 -3.27 -8.75 8.73
CA ASN A 183 -4.26 -9.11 7.72
C ASN A 183 -5.42 -9.91 8.35
N SER A 184 -5.17 -10.65 9.43
CA SER A 184 -6.18 -11.40 10.17
C SER A 184 -7.30 -10.50 10.67
N GLY A 185 -6.96 -9.27 11.09
CA GLY A 185 -7.98 -8.35 11.58
C GLY A 185 -8.99 -7.94 10.52
N TYR A 186 -8.53 -7.65 9.31
CA TYR A 186 -9.40 -7.34 8.17
C TYR A 186 -10.11 -8.57 7.59
N PHE A 187 -9.51 -9.75 7.74
CA PHE A 187 -10.19 -11.00 7.42
C PHE A 187 -11.42 -11.20 8.34
N VAL A 188 -11.24 -11.02 9.65
CA VAL A 188 -12.31 -11.11 10.65
C VAL A 188 -13.40 -10.07 10.40
N LEU A 189 -13.04 -8.84 10.02
CA LEU A 189 -14.02 -7.82 9.62
C LEU A 189 -14.88 -8.27 8.44
N GLY A 190 -14.29 -8.93 7.44
CA GLY A 190 -15.05 -9.52 6.33
C GLY A 190 -16.04 -10.59 6.80
N ALA A 191 -15.61 -11.50 7.68
CA ALA A 191 -16.48 -12.52 8.24
C ALA A 191 -17.64 -11.93 9.08
N ILE A 192 -17.38 -10.84 9.81
CA ILE A 192 -18.42 -10.09 10.55
C ILE A 192 -19.43 -9.47 9.57
N ILE A 193 -18.97 -8.86 8.48
CA ILE A 193 -19.84 -8.30 7.44
C ILE A 193 -20.77 -9.39 6.89
N GLU A 194 -20.25 -10.56 6.53
CA GLU A 194 -21.07 -11.66 6.01
C GLU A 194 -22.07 -12.17 7.04
N LYS A 195 -21.63 -12.35 8.29
CA LYS A 195 -22.47 -12.87 9.37
C LYS A 195 -23.64 -11.93 9.70
N VAL A 196 -23.41 -10.62 9.71
CA VAL A 196 -24.43 -9.63 10.04
C VAL A 196 -25.38 -9.36 8.87
N THR A 197 -24.89 -9.42 7.64
CA THR A 197 -25.70 -9.13 6.44
C THR A 197 -26.38 -10.36 5.84
N GLY A 198 -25.88 -11.57 6.13
CA GLY A 198 -26.31 -12.81 5.49
C GLY A 198 -25.90 -12.93 4.01
N LYS A 199 -25.05 -12.02 3.51
CA LYS A 199 -24.57 -11.97 2.12
C LYS A 199 -23.08 -12.20 2.06
N SER A 200 -22.57 -12.70 0.93
CA SER A 200 -21.11 -12.77 0.72
C SER A 200 -20.49 -11.38 0.70
N TYR A 201 -19.21 -11.28 1.10
CA TYR A 201 -18.47 -10.02 1.09
C TYR A 201 -18.48 -9.37 -0.30
N ALA A 202 -18.33 -10.17 -1.36
CA ALA A 202 -18.36 -9.67 -2.74
C ALA A 202 -19.73 -9.04 -3.12
N GLN A 203 -20.84 -9.61 -2.64
CA GLN A 203 -22.17 -9.03 -2.84
C GLN A 203 -22.32 -7.70 -2.08
N VAL A 204 -21.92 -7.66 -0.81
CA VAL A 204 -22.02 -6.44 0.00
C VAL A 204 -21.15 -5.32 -0.59
N LEU A 205 -19.91 -5.63 -0.99
CA LEU A 205 -19.02 -4.70 -1.69
C LEU A 205 -19.68 -4.12 -2.96
N SER A 206 -20.24 -4.99 -3.79
CA SER A 206 -20.88 -4.61 -5.04
C SER A 206 -22.09 -3.68 -4.82
N GLU A 207 -23.02 -4.10 -3.96
CA GLU A 207 -24.26 -3.37 -3.70
C GLU A 207 -24.05 -2.05 -2.97
N GLN A 208 -23.13 -2.00 -2.01
CA GLN A 208 -22.99 -0.84 -1.11
C GLN A 208 -21.94 0.18 -1.56
N ILE A 209 -21.02 -0.20 -2.44
CA ILE A 209 -19.94 0.69 -2.92
C ILE A 209 -19.89 0.71 -4.45
N LEU A 210 -19.67 -0.43 -5.09
CA LEU A 210 -19.26 -0.44 -6.51
C LEU A 210 -20.39 0.02 -7.45
N GLN A 211 -21.61 -0.49 -7.27
CA GLN A 211 -22.76 -0.08 -8.06
C GLN A 211 -23.14 1.40 -7.83
N PRO A 212 -23.27 1.91 -6.58
CA PRO A 212 -23.51 3.33 -6.32
C PRO A 212 -22.48 4.26 -6.96
N LEU A 213 -21.20 3.86 -6.98
CA LEU A 213 -20.12 4.65 -7.56
C LEU A 213 -19.87 4.38 -9.04
N ARG A 214 -20.60 3.43 -9.65
CA ARG A 214 -20.40 2.97 -11.03
C ARG A 214 -18.95 2.53 -11.30
N MET A 215 -18.36 1.82 -10.34
CA MET A 215 -17.03 1.21 -10.42
C MET A 215 -17.13 -0.18 -11.06
N GLN A 216 -17.34 -0.21 -12.38
CA GLN A 216 -17.63 -1.43 -13.15
C GLN A 216 -16.39 -2.29 -13.44
N ASP A 217 -15.19 -1.73 -13.28
CA ASP A 217 -13.92 -2.43 -13.49
C ASP A 217 -13.20 -2.73 -12.17
N THR A 218 -13.94 -2.69 -11.06
CA THR A 218 -13.52 -3.07 -9.71
C THR A 218 -14.35 -4.23 -9.23
N GLY A 219 -13.74 -5.14 -8.48
CA GLY A 219 -14.46 -6.27 -7.92
C GLY A 219 -13.60 -7.16 -7.05
N TYR A 220 -14.20 -8.26 -6.62
CA TYR A 220 -13.52 -9.32 -5.90
C TYR A 220 -12.91 -10.31 -6.89
N ASP A 221 -11.61 -10.59 -6.77
CA ASP A 221 -10.88 -11.48 -7.67
C ASP A 221 -11.21 -12.95 -7.36
N LEU A 222 -12.20 -13.52 -8.06
CA LEU A 222 -12.60 -14.91 -7.92
C LEU A 222 -11.83 -15.79 -8.92
N PRO A 223 -11.16 -16.88 -8.50
CA PRO A 223 -10.36 -17.74 -9.38
C PRO A 223 -11.11 -18.25 -10.63
N GLY A 224 -12.40 -18.55 -10.53
CA GLY A 224 -13.22 -19.05 -11.64
C GLY A 224 -13.82 -18.00 -12.57
N THR A 225 -13.64 -16.70 -12.29
CA THR A 225 -14.27 -15.63 -13.08
C THR A 225 -13.38 -15.21 -14.25
N ILE A 226 -13.95 -15.22 -15.46
CA ILE A 226 -13.30 -14.60 -16.62
C ILE A 226 -13.28 -13.09 -16.40
N LEU A 227 -12.08 -12.53 -16.30
CA LEU A 227 -11.87 -11.10 -16.04
C LEU A 227 -11.12 -10.45 -17.22
N PRO A 228 -11.82 -9.77 -18.14
CA PRO A 228 -11.19 -9.11 -19.28
C PRO A 228 -10.23 -8.00 -18.83
N ARG A 229 -9.12 -7.85 -19.55
CA ARG A 229 -8.06 -6.86 -19.29
C ARG A 229 -7.38 -7.00 -17.93
N ARG A 230 -7.42 -8.21 -17.35
CA ARG A 230 -6.67 -8.54 -16.14
C ARG A 230 -5.18 -8.62 -16.46
N ALA A 231 -4.36 -7.85 -15.74
CA ALA A 231 -2.92 -7.98 -15.79
C ALA A 231 -2.46 -9.31 -15.16
N ALA A 232 -1.40 -9.89 -15.69
CA ALA A 232 -0.66 -10.99 -15.07
C ALA A 232 0.41 -10.41 -14.14
N GLY A 233 0.64 -11.04 -12.98
CA GLY A 233 1.62 -10.57 -12.01
C GLY A 233 2.99 -11.20 -12.26
N TYR A 234 4.04 -10.39 -12.15
CA TYR A 234 5.43 -10.82 -12.34
C TYR A 234 6.28 -10.51 -11.11
N VAL A 235 7.40 -11.22 -10.97
CA VAL A 235 8.44 -10.95 -9.97
C VAL A 235 9.79 -10.87 -10.67
N LYS A 236 10.66 -9.96 -10.22
CA LYS A 236 12.06 -9.93 -10.66
C LYS A 236 12.89 -10.86 -9.80
N ASN A 237 13.65 -11.75 -10.42
CA ASN A 237 14.78 -12.43 -9.80
C ASN A 237 16.09 -11.78 -10.30
N GLU A 238 17.25 -12.20 -9.77
CA GLU A 238 18.55 -11.55 -10.07
C GLU A 238 18.94 -11.56 -11.56
N GLN A 239 18.31 -12.40 -12.37
CA GLN A 239 18.71 -12.66 -13.76
C GLN A 239 17.58 -12.38 -14.76
N GLU A 240 16.30 -12.55 -14.37
CA GLU A 240 15.13 -12.53 -15.26
C GLU A 240 13.83 -12.10 -14.54
N THR A 241 12.85 -11.64 -15.32
CA THR A 241 11.47 -11.49 -14.86
C THR A 241 10.75 -12.82 -14.97
N ALA A 242 10.12 -13.29 -13.89
CA ALA A 242 9.37 -14.53 -13.83
C ALA A 242 7.89 -14.30 -13.48
N ASN A 243 7.04 -15.27 -13.76
CA ASN A 243 5.65 -15.27 -13.30
C ASN A 243 5.60 -15.26 -11.76
N ALA A 244 4.70 -14.44 -11.20
CA ALA A 244 4.52 -14.40 -9.77
C ALA A 244 3.99 -15.73 -9.22
N PRO A 245 4.40 -16.14 -8.00
CA PRO A 245 3.87 -17.35 -7.37
C PRO A 245 2.35 -17.33 -7.28
N TYR A 246 1.74 -18.48 -7.58
CA TYR A 246 0.30 -18.67 -7.46
C TYR A 246 -0.16 -18.43 -6.01
N LEU A 247 -1.26 -17.68 -5.89
CA LEU A 247 -1.96 -17.40 -4.65
C LEU A 247 -3.45 -17.59 -4.94
N ASP A 248 -4.10 -18.43 -4.14
CA ASP A 248 -5.54 -18.56 -4.21
C ASP A 248 -6.20 -17.31 -3.62
N MET A 249 -7.00 -16.61 -4.43
CA MET A 249 -7.55 -15.30 -4.05
C MET A 249 -8.68 -15.39 -3.01
N SER A 250 -9.10 -16.59 -2.61
CA SER A 250 -9.93 -16.77 -1.41
C SER A 250 -9.15 -16.51 -0.10
N VAL A 251 -7.81 -16.60 -0.11
CA VAL A 251 -6.96 -16.47 1.09
C VAL A 251 -6.74 -15.01 1.54
N PRO A 252 -6.49 -14.03 0.65
CA PRO A 252 -6.43 -12.61 1.02
C PRO A 252 -7.78 -12.06 1.49
N TYR A 253 -8.88 -12.58 0.94
CA TYR A 253 -10.24 -12.23 1.30
C TYR A 253 -10.48 -10.72 1.43
N ALA A 254 -11.28 -10.27 2.40
CA ALA A 254 -11.55 -8.87 2.70
C ALA A 254 -10.31 -8.04 3.07
N ALA A 255 -9.16 -8.67 3.30
CA ALA A 255 -7.90 -7.98 3.58
C ALA A 255 -7.12 -7.62 2.30
N GLY A 256 -7.37 -8.27 1.16
CA GLY A 256 -6.52 -8.05 -0.01
C GLY A 256 -6.95 -8.59 -1.38
N ALA A 257 -8.16 -9.15 -1.52
CA ALA A 257 -8.54 -9.89 -2.72
C ALA A 257 -9.19 -9.05 -3.85
N LEU A 258 -9.25 -7.73 -3.73
CA LEU A 258 -9.89 -6.92 -4.77
C LEU A 258 -8.96 -6.70 -5.96
N TYR A 259 -9.56 -6.47 -7.12
CA TYR A 259 -8.94 -5.85 -8.29
C TYR A 259 -9.59 -4.50 -8.60
N SER A 260 -8.88 -3.62 -9.30
CA SER A 260 -9.43 -2.35 -9.77
C SER A 260 -8.63 -1.79 -10.96
N THR A 261 -9.05 -0.63 -11.47
CA THR A 261 -8.35 0.22 -12.44
C THR A 261 -8.07 1.60 -11.82
N VAL A 262 -7.19 2.38 -12.44
CA VAL A 262 -6.92 3.74 -11.96
C VAL A 262 -8.15 4.65 -12.07
N GLN A 263 -9.04 4.46 -13.05
CA GLN A 263 -10.26 5.28 -13.20
C GLN A 263 -11.28 4.98 -12.13
N ASP A 264 -11.46 3.71 -11.79
CA ASP A 264 -12.39 3.35 -10.71
C ASP A 264 -11.86 3.81 -9.35
N LEU A 265 -10.56 3.68 -9.10
CA LEU A 265 -9.95 4.25 -7.89
C LEU A 265 -10.03 5.79 -7.84
N TYR A 266 -10.05 6.47 -9.00
CA TYR A 266 -10.37 7.89 -9.05
C TYR A 266 -11.83 8.18 -8.65
N LYS A 267 -12.81 7.39 -9.13
CA LYS A 267 -14.22 7.50 -8.69
C LYS A 267 -14.35 7.26 -7.19
N TRP A 268 -13.62 6.28 -6.66
CA TRP A 268 -13.50 6.02 -5.22
C TRP A 268 -13.02 7.26 -4.48
N ASP A 269 -11.91 7.89 -4.90
CA ASP A 269 -11.42 9.14 -4.29
C ASP A 269 -12.46 10.28 -4.36
N GLN A 270 -13.12 10.46 -5.51
CA GLN A 270 -14.14 11.51 -5.66
C GLN A 270 -15.31 11.32 -4.68
N ALA A 271 -15.76 10.09 -4.48
CA ALA A 271 -16.84 9.77 -3.55
C ALA A 271 -16.50 10.16 -2.10
N LEU A 272 -15.21 10.10 -1.72
CA LEU A 272 -14.74 10.42 -0.37
C LEU A 272 -14.83 11.91 -0.01
N TYR A 273 -15.16 12.79 -0.96
CA TYR A 273 -15.48 14.20 -0.69
C TYR A 273 -16.98 14.45 -0.46
N THR A 274 -17.82 13.45 -0.67
CA THR A 274 -19.29 13.56 -0.63
C THR A 274 -19.88 12.81 0.57
N THR A 275 -21.19 12.86 0.74
CA THR A 275 -21.94 12.03 1.70
C THR A 275 -22.63 10.84 1.03
N GLN A 276 -22.26 10.49 -0.21
CA GLN A 276 -22.93 9.44 -0.97
C GLN A 276 -22.80 8.05 -0.30
N LEU A 277 -21.62 7.74 0.24
CA LEU A 277 -21.37 6.44 0.88
C LEU A 277 -21.42 6.47 2.40
N LEU A 278 -21.02 7.59 3.00
CA LEU A 278 -20.84 7.72 4.45
C LEU A 278 -21.04 9.19 4.85
N SER A 279 -21.63 9.43 6.02
CA SER A 279 -21.80 10.81 6.52
C SER A 279 -20.46 11.53 6.71
N ALA A 280 -20.50 12.86 6.83
CA ALA A 280 -19.29 13.64 7.12
C ALA A 280 -18.64 13.23 8.46
N ALA A 281 -19.45 12.90 9.48
CA ALA A 281 -18.96 12.44 10.77
C ALA A 281 -18.34 11.04 10.69
N GLY A 282 -18.98 10.13 9.95
CA GLY A 282 -18.43 8.80 9.67
C GLY A 282 -17.10 8.87 8.94
N ARG A 283 -16.99 9.73 7.91
CA ARG A 283 -15.71 9.96 7.19
C ARG A 283 -14.63 10.54 8.08
N ALA A 284 -14.98 11.54 8.91
CA ALA A 284 -14.05 12.12 9.88
C ALA A 284 -13.52 11.05 10.86
N THR A 285 -14.38 10.12 11.28
CA THR A 285 -14.00 8.99 12.14
C THR A 285 -13.07 8.02 11.42
N MET A 286 -13.40 7.65 10.18
CA MET A 286 -12.62 6.73 9.35
C MET A 286 -11.20 7.24 9.05
N PHE A 287 -11.06 8.55 8.79
CA PHE A 287 -9.75 9.16 8.49
C PHE A 287 -8.94 9.55 9.73
N LYS A 288 -9.55 9.58 10.92
CA LYS A 288 -8.87 9.97 12.16
C LYS A 288 -7.78 8.93 12.49
N PRO A 289 -6.51 9.34 12.61
CA PRO A 289 -5.45 8.43 13.05
C PRO A 289 -5.72 7.94 14.48
N VAL A 290 -5.48 6.65 14.71
CA VAL A 290 -5.60 6.00 16.02
C VAL A 290 -4.23 5.78 16.63
N LYS A 291 -3.35 5.04 15.95
CA LYS A 291 -1.98 4.77 16.41
C LYS A 291 -1.03 4.67 15.22
N ASN A 292 0.20 5.16 15.36
CA ASN A 292 1.23 5.19 14.30
C ASN A 292 0.74 5.81 12.98
N GLY A 293 -0.12 6.84 13.06
CA GLY A 293 -0.69 7.49 11.87
C GLY A 293 -1.78 6.67 11.16
N TYR A 294 -2.10 5.45 11.60
CA TYR A 294 -3.09 4.58 10.97
C TYR A 294 -4.50 4.85 11.53
N GLY A 295 -5.43 5.21 10.66
CA GLY A 295 -6.88 5.30 10.90
C GLY A 295 -7.60 4.01 10.47
N TYR A 296 -8.81 4.09 9.93
CA TYR A 296 -9.50 2.90 9.41
C TYR A 296 -9.14 2.68 7.94
N ALA A 297 -8.05 1.93 7.72
CA ALA A 297 -7.45 1.67 6.40
C ALA A 297 -6.90 2.92 5.67
N TRP A 298 -6.60 3.97 6.43
CA TRP A 298 -5.96 5.17 5.92
C TRP A 298 -4.75 5.51 6.77
N ILE A 299 -3.61 5.70 6.13
CA ILE A 299 -2.39 6.16 6.78
C ILE A 299 -2.32 7.67 6.58
N SER A 300 -2.23 8.40 7.70
CA SER A 300 -2.03 9.83 7.72
C SER A 300 -0.55 10.13 7.92
N SER A 301 0.00 10.96 7.04
CA SER A 301 1.35 11.49 7.18
C SER A 301 1.40 12.96 6.76
N LYS A 302 2.54 13.60 7.03
CA LYS A 302 2.88 14.91 6.46
C LYS A 302 4.07 14.71 5.53
N GLY A 303 3.98 15.26 4.32
CA GLY A 303 5.06 15.22 3.34
C GLY A 303 5.48 16.63 2.94
N VAL A 304 6.79 16.88 2.83
CA VAL A 304 7.31 18.12 2.25
C VAL A 304 7.26 17.99 0.72
N MET A 305 6.27 18.62 0.11
CA MET A 305 6.03 18.63 -1.33
C MET A 305 6.39 20.02 -1.86
N GLY A 306 7.63 20.17 -2.31
CA GLY A 306 8.15 21.45 -2.75
C GLY A 306 8.37 22.38 -1.56
N LYS A 307 7.76 23.57 -1.61
CA LYS A 307 7.78 24.54 -0.50
C LYS A 307 6.72 24.25 0.57
N ASP A 308 5.77 23.38 0.28
CA ASP A 308 4.60 23.15 1.12
C ASP A 308 4.76 21.88 1.96
N THR A 309 4.28 21.91 3.20
CA THR A 309 4.07 20.70 3.99
C THR A 309 2.61 20.29 3.83
N VAL A 310 2.40 19.15 3.19
CA VAL A 310 1.08 18.67 2.77
C VAL A 310 0.63 17.54 3.69
N ASN A 311 -0.63 17.58 4.13
CA ASN A 311 -1.24 16.45 4.82
C ASN A 311 -1.65 15.40 3.79
N LEU A 312 -1.15 14.19 3.95
CA LEU A 312 -1.38 13.09 3.04
C LEU A 312 -2.21 12.02 3.73
N LEU A 313 -3.20 11.50 3.00
CA LEU A 313 -3.86 10.24 3.31
C LEU A 313 -3.48 9.25 2.22
N TRP A 314 -3.09 8.05 2.60
CA TRP A 314 -2.66 7.05 1.64
C TRP A 314 -2.86 5.64 2.18
N HIS A 315 -2.84 4.67 1.27
CA HIS A 315 -2.67 3.28 1.60
C HIS A 315 -2.06 2.57 0.40
N ASN A 316 -1.31 1.51 0.64
CA ASN A 316 -0.67 0.73 -0.39
C ASN A 316 -1.17 -0.72 -0.43
N GLY A 317 -0.71 -1.45 -1.42
CA GLY A 317 -1.02 -2.86 -1.59
C GLY A 317 0.12 -3.60 -2.25
N ARG A 318 0.41 -4.80 -1.74
CA ARG A 318 1.34 -5.75 -2.34
C ARG A 318 0.70 -7.12 -2.32
N ILE A 319 0.70 -7.80 -3.44
CA ILE A 319 0.15 -9.16 -3.55
C ILE A 319 0.67 -9.83 -4.82
N SER A 320 1.31 -11.00 -4.71
CA SER A 320 1.74 -11.86 -5.83
C SER A 320 2.09 -11.13 -7.15
N GLY A 321 3.17 -10.35 -7.13
CA GLY A 321 3.65 -9.63 -8.32
C GLY A 321 2.86 -8.36 -8.67
N PHE A 322 2.07 -7.83 -7.74
CA PHE A 322 1.39 -6.55 -7.89
C PHE A 322 1.81 -5.58 -6.80
N GLY A 323 2.00 -4.32 -7.20
CA GLY A 323 2.24 -3.19 -6.32
C GLY A 323 1.26 -2.06 -6.61
N THR A 324 0.60 -1.54 -5.57
CA THR A 324 -0.31 -0.41 -5.70
C THR A 324 -0.01 0.68 -4.69
N GLU A 325 -0.20 1.92 -5.11
CA GLU A 325 -0.21 3.11 -4.29
C GLU A 325 -1.41 3.98 -4.62
N LEU A 326 -2.09 4.47 -3.58
CA LEU A 326 -3.07 5.54 -3.68
C LEU A 326 -2.70 6.58 -2.63
N MET A 327 -2.31 7.77 -3.09
CA MET A 327 -1.94 8.88 -2.23
C MET A 327 -2.75 10.12 -2.59
N ARG A 328 -3.42 10.70 -1.60
CA ARG A 328 -4.26 11.89 -1.76
C ARG A 328 -3.86 12.99 -0.78
N ALA A 329 -4.01 14.23 -1.22
CA ALA A 329 -3.95 15.42 -0.39
C ALA A 329 -5.36 16.06 -0.37
N PRO A 330 -6.19 15.73 0.63
CA PRO A 330 -7.61 16.07 0.62
C PRO A 330 -7.90 17.58 0.57
N GLN A 331 -7.03 18.40 1.19
CA GLN A 331 -7.18 19.86 1.23
C GLN A 331 -7.14 20.47 -0.18
N ASP A 332 -6.21 20.00 -1.00
CA ASP A 332 -5.99 20.51 -2.36
C ASP A 332 -6.74 19.73 -3.44
N ARG A 333 -7.36 18.60 -3.04
CA ARG A 333 -7.97 17.60 -3.93
C ARG A 333 -7.00 17.03 -4.96
N ASN A 334 -5.75 16.84 -4.54
CA ASN A 334 -4.73 16.22 -5.37
C ASN A 334 -4.68 14.71 -5.09
N LEU A 335 -4.47 13.91 -6.14
CA LEU A 335 -4.47 12.45 -6.09
C LEU A 335 -3.41 11.90 -7.04
N VAL A 336 -2.67 10.90 -6.58
CA VAL A 336 -1.81 10.05 -7.41
C VAL A 336 -2.19 8.60 -7.15
N ILE A 337 -2.41 7.84 -8.22
CA ILE A 337 -2.64 6.40 -8.20
C ILE A 337 -1.61 5.74 -9.11
N VAL A 338 -0.92 4.73 -8.59
CA VAL A 338 0.02 3.88 -9.35
C VAL A 338 -0.36 2.43 -9.12
N LEU A 339 -0.64 1.69 -10.20
CA LEU A 339 -0.92 0.25 -10.16
C LEU A 339 0.11 -0.47 -11.03
N ASP A 340 0.82 -1.43 -10.48
CA ASP A 340 1.97 -2.11 -11.09
C ASP A 340 1.80 -3.63 -11.01
N ASN A 341 2.24 -4.35 -12.04
CA ASN A 341 2.18 -5.82 -12.14
C ASN A 341 3.56 -6.49 -12.22
N GLU A 342 4.60 -5.87 -11.65
CA GLU A 342 5.92 -6.48 -11.43
C GLU A 342 6.36 -6.44 -9.94
N GLY A 343 5.52 -5.87 -9.08
CA GLY A 343 5.73 -5.81 -7.64
C GLY A 343 6.84 -4.84 -7.23
N GLY A 344 7.18 -4.84 -5.94
CA GLY A 344 8.23 -3.96 -5.40
C GLY A 344 7.70 -2.66 -4.78
N THR A 345 8.58 -1.95 -4.07
CA THR A 345 8.26 -0.72 -3.33
C THR A 345 8.53 0.56 -4.11
N GLN A 346 9.10 0.46 -5.33
CA GLN A 346 9.50 1.62 -6.11
C GLN A 346 8.31 2.49 -6.56
N VAL A 347 7.11 1.90 -6.61
CA VAL A 347 5.86 2.64 -6.85
C VAL A 347 5.59 3.71 -5.78
N GLU A 348 6.11 3.56 -4.56
CA GLU A 348 6.02 4.56 -3.47
C GLU A 348 6.83 5.81 -3.81
N ASP A 349 8.08 5.61 -4.22
CA ASP A 349 8.99 6.69 -4.63
C ASP A 349 8.42 7.45 -5.83
N LEU A 350 7.93 6.73 -6.85
CA LEU A 350 7.26 7.35 -7.99
C LEU A 350 6.03 8.16 -7.57
N THR A 351 5.19 7.60 -6.68
CA THR A 351 3.98 8.28 -6.21
C THR A 351 4.31 9.59 -5.49
N ILE A 352 5.34 9.58 -4.65
CA ILE A 352 5.84 10.76 -3.93
C ILE A 352 6.36 11.81 -4.91
N ASP A 353 7.11 11.42 -5.94
CA ASP A 353 7.65 12.35 -6.92
C ASP A 353 6.56 12.94 -7.82
N LEU A 354 5.59 12.15 -8.27
CA LEU A 354 4.43 12.64 -9.01
C LEU A 354 3.60 13.62 -8.16
N MET A 355 3.42 13.33 -6.86
CA MET A 355 2.77 14.27 -5.94
C MET A 355 3.59 15.54 -5.80
N GLY A 356 4.92 15.45 -5.68
CA GLY A 356 5.83 16.58 -5.65
C GLY A 356 5.68 17.53 -6.85
N VAL A 357 5.51 16.97 -8.06
CA VAL A 357 5.28 17.76 -9.29
C VAL A 357 4.00 18.61 -9.21
N LEU A 358 2.95 18.12 -8.54
CA LEU A 358 1.72 18.91 -8.31
C LEU A 358 2.00 20.17 -7.48
N TYR A 359 2.93 20.09 -6.52
CA TYR A 359 3.37 21.21 -5.67
C TYR A 359 4.63 21.93 -6.18
N GLY A 360 5.00 21.72 -7.45
CA GLY A 360 6.13 22.41 -8.08
C GLY A 360 7.51 21.92 -7.65
N ARG A 361 7.60 20.77 -6.97
CA ARG A 361 8.88 20.08 -6.75
C ARG A 361 9.24 19.26 -7.99
N PRO A 362 10.44 19.40 -8.56
CA PRO A 362 10.92 18.44 -9.55
C PRO A 362 10.92 17.02 -8.97
N GLY A 363 10.59 16.01 -9.78
CA GLY A 363 10.79 14.62 -9.37
C GLY A 363 12.27 14.34 -9.13
N THR A 364 12.57 13.51 -8.12
CA THR A 364 13.93 13.03 -7.86
C THR A 364 14.35 11.93 -8.84
N GLY A 365 13.38 11.26 -9.47
CA GLY A 365 13.63 10.22 -10.47
C GLY A 365 13.89 8.84 -9.85
N PRO A 366 14.00 7.79 -10.68
CA PRO A 366 14.26 6.44 -10.21
C PRO A 366 15.60 6.37 -9.48
N LYS A 367 15.60 5.80 -8.29
CA LYS A 367 16.84 5.56 -7.53
C LYS A 367 17.52 4.32 -8.09
N ALA A 368 18.80 4.40 -8.42
CA ALA A 368 19.54 3.20 -8.83
C ALA A 368 19.41 2.11 -7.75
N ALA A 369 19.28 0.85 -8.19
CA ALA A 369 19.45 -0.27 -7.28
C ALA A 369 20.81 -0.11 -6.58
N PRO A 370 20.91 -0.41 -5.28
CA PRO A 370 22.20 -0.44 -4.61
C PRO A 370 23.14 -1.32 -5.41
N ALA A 371 24.39 -0.91 -5.60
CA ALA A 371 25.38 -1.79 -6.17
C ALA A 371 25.40 -3.09 -5.35
N ALA A 372 25.45 -4.24 -6.04
CA ALA A 372 25.59 -5.52 -5.36
C ALA A 372 26.76 -5.41 -4.36
N PRO A 373 26.57 -5.82 -3.10
CA PRO A 373 27.63 -5.69 -2.11
C PRO A 373 28.85 -6.48 -2.58
N LYS A 374 30.04 -5.88 -2.50
CA LYS A 374 31.29 -6.60 -2.80
C LYS A 374 31.50 -7.64 -1.72
N ALA A 375 31.23 -8.91 -2.06
CA ALA A 375 31.39 -10.01 -1.14
C ALA A 375 32.87 -10.22 -0.80
N ILE A 376 33.16 -10.44 0.49
CA ILE A 376 34.45 -10.96 0.95
C ILE A 376 34.30 -12.43 1.36
N ALA A 377 35.37 -13.21 1.28
CA ALA A 377 35.37 -14.56 1.83
C ALA A 377 35.37 -14.50 3.36
N VAL A 378 34.46 -15.23 4.00
CA VAL A 378 34.43 -15.46 5.45
C VAL A 378 34.29 -16.97 5.65
N ASP A 379 35.15 -17.55 6.49
CA ASP A 379 35.12 -19.00 6.72
C ASP A 379 33.86 -19.42 7.49
N ALA A 380 33.43 -20.66 7.28
CA ALA A 380 32.21 -21.20 7.87
C ALA A 380 32.20 -21.21 9.41
N ALA A 381 33.37 -21.33 10.06
CA ALA A 381 33.46 -21.30 11.51
C ALA A 381 33.17 -19.88 12.03
N THR A 382 33.75 -18.86 11.38
CA THR A 382 33.46 -17.45 11.66
C THR A 382 31.99 -17.12 11.40
N LEU A 383 31.40 -17.58 10.30
CA LEU A 383 29.97 -17.37 10.01
C LEU A 383 29.06 -17.91 11.13
N ARG A 384 29.37 -19.11 11.63
CA ARG A 384 28.65 -19.72 12.75
C ARG A 384 28.71 -18.90 14.04
N THR A 385 29.71 -18.03 14.24
CA THR A 385 29.78 -17.17 15.44
C THR A 385 28.69 -16.09 15.47
N TYR A 386 28.17 -15.69 14.31
CA TYR A 386 27.14 -14.66 14.18
C TYR A 386 25.72 -15.20 14.31
N THR A 387 25.50 -16.52 14.28
CA THR A 387 24.17 -17.10 14.42
C THR A 387 23.62 -16.85 15.83
N GLY A 388 22.29 -16.73 15.93
CA GLY A 388 21.61 -16.45 17.19
C GLY A 388 20.35 -15.60 16.99
N LYS A 389 19.73 -15.24 18.11
CA LYS A 389 18.63 -14.27 18.12
C LYS A 389 19.09 -12.96 18.75
N TYR A 390 18.71 -11.86 18.12
CA TYR A 390 19.07 -10.51 18.55
C TYR A 390 17.81 -9.69 18.80
N ALA A 391 17.66 -9.16 20.00
CA ALA A 391 16.51 -8.36 20.40
C ALA A 391 16.72 -6.89 20.05
N LEU A 392 16.20 -6.47 18.88
CA LEU A 392 16.20 -5.08 18.42
C LEU A 392 15.13 -4.23 19.14
N ALA A 393 14.07 -4.87 19.62
CA ALA A 393 13.06 -4.32 20.53
C ALA A 393 12.41 -5.48 21.33
N PRO A 394 11.64 -5.22 22.41
CA PRO A 394 11.10 -6.28 23.28
C PRO A 394 10.34 -7.40 22.57
N THR A 395 9.68 -7.09 21.44
CA THR A 395 8.93 -8.06 20.63
C THR A 395 9.45 -8.18 19.19
N PHE A 396 10.62 -7.60 18.91
CA PHE A 396 11.21 -7.59 17.58
C PHE A 396 12.59 -8.24 17.62
N LEU A 397 12.61 -9.52 17.26
CA LEU A 397 13.83 -10.30 17.14
C LEU A 397 14.31 -10.34 15.70
N LEU A 398 15.62 -10.26 15.54
CA LEU A 398 16.34 -10.65 14.33
C LEU A 398 16.96 -12.02 14.56
N THR A 399 16.52 -13.03 13.82
CA THR A 399 17.08 -14.38 13.87
C THR A 399 18.10 -14.54 12.76
N VAL A 400 19.34 -14.86 13.13
CA VAL A 400 20.44 -15.10 12.20
C VAL A 400 20.76 -16.58 12.18
N THR A 401 20.68 -17.18 10.99
CA THR A 401 20.89 -18.62 10.76
C THR A 401 21.93 -18.82 9.67
N THR A 402 22.50 -20.02 9.61
CA THR A 402 23.40 -20.43 8.52
C THR A 402 22.82 -21.63 7.80
N GLU A 403 22.97 -21.68 6.48
CA GLU A 403 22.59 -22.82 5.63
C GLU A 403 23.53 -22.85 4.42
N ASN A 404 24.17 -24.00 4.16
CA ASN A 404 25.18 -24.15 3.08
C ASN A 404 26.26 -23.06 3.09
N ASP A 405 26.85 -22.80 4.27
CA ASP A 405 27.88 -21.76 4.50
C ASP A 405 27.46 -20.33 4.07
N GLN A 406 26.15 -20.07 4.01
CA GLN A 406 25.56 -18.76 3.77
C GLN A 406 24.76 -18.33 5.01
N LEU A 407 24.98 -17.11 5.48
CA LEU A 407 24.15 -16.54 6.54
C LEU A 407 22.84 -15.98 5.99
N TYR A 408 21.81 -16.07 6.82
CA TYR A 408 20.49 -15.52 6.58
C TYR A 408 19.98 -14.79 7.81
N ALA A 409 19.32 -13.66 7.60
CA ALA A 409 18.61 -12.94 8.64
C ALA A 409 17.09 -12.98 8.40
N GLN A 410 16.34 -13.13 9.48
CA GLN A 410 14.89 -13.02 9.47
C GLN A 410 14.43 -12.16 10.63
N ALA A 411 13.82 -11.02 10.33
CA ALA A 411 13.18 -10.22 11.35
C ALA A 411 11.76 -10.74 11.66
N THR A 412 11.28 -10.51 12.88
CA THR A 412 9.98 -11.03 13.34
C THR A 412 8.83 -10.56 12.44
N GLY A 413 8.18 -11.51 11.76
CA GLY A 413 7.07 -11.24 10.83
C GLY A 413 7.51 -10.76 9.44
N GLN A 414 8.80 -10.85 9.11
CA GLN A 414 9.36 -10.52 7.79
C GLN A 414 9.89 -11.77 7.07
N PRO A 415 10.04 -11.70 5.73
CA PRO A 415 10.76 -12.72 4.97
C PRO A 415 12.19 -12.92 5.47
N ARG A 416 12.75 -14.09 5.18
CA ARG A 416 14.17 -14.41 5.41
C ARG A 416 14.99 -13.90 4.23
N PHE A 417 16.15 -13.29 4.50
CA PHE A 417 17.04 -12.73 3.49
C PHE A 417 18.46 -13.28 3.64
N ALA A 418 19.14 -13.52 2.52
CA ALA A 418 20.56 -13.86 2.52
C ALA A 418 21.42 -12.65 2.89
N LEU A 419 22.50 -12.90 3.63
CA LEU A 419 23.46 -11.90 4.11
C LEU A 419 24.77 -11.97 3.33
N VAL A 420 25.11 -10.91 2.59
CA VAL A 420 26.36 -10.85 1.83
C VAL A 420 27.46 -10.26 2.73
N PRO A 421 28.53 -11.01 3.06
CA PRO A 421 29.63 -10.47 3.87
C PRO A 421 30.38 -9.36 3.12
N THR A 422 30.46 -8.17 3.70
CA THR A 422 31.10 -6.99 3.07
C THR A 422 32.39 -6.56 3.77
N ALA A 423 32.51 -6.83 5.07
CA ALA A 423 33.71 -6.64 5.87
C ALA A 423 33.67 -7.60 7.09
N PRO A 424 34.76 -7.80 7.85
CA PRO A 424 34.72 -8.58 9.08
C PRO A 424 33.62 -8.07 10.03
N GLY A 425 32.64 -8.92 10.34
CA GLY A 425 31.50 -8.56 11.19
C GLY A 425 30.41 -7.72 10.51
N ARG A 426 30.51 -7.42 9.22
CA ARG A 426 29.53 -6.62 8.48
C ARG A 426 28.94 -7.37 7.30
N PHE A 427 27.61 -7.28 7.18
CA PHE A 427 26.86 -8.01 6.18
C PHE A 427 25.79 -7.12 5.56
N ALA A 428 25.78 -6.99 4.24
CA ALA A 428 24.72 -6.33 3.52
C ALA A 428 23.57 -7.29 3.23
N VAL A 429 22.35 -6.77 3.18
CA VAL A 429 21.17 -7.52 2.73
C VAL A 429 20.91 -7.15 1.27
N ALA A 430 21.37 -7.92 0.29
CA ALA A 430 21.42 -7.46 -1.11
C ALA A 430 20.07 -6.96 -1.69
N SER A 431 18.94 -7.48 -1.21
CA SER A 431 17.60 -7.12 -1.68
C SER A 431 17.01 -5.85 -1.06
N ILE A 432 17.61 -5.29 -0.01
CA ILE A 432 17.15 -4.07 0.67
C ILE A 432 18.34 -3.19 1.04
N GLN A 433 18.19 -1.86 1.10
CA GLN A 433 19.26 -0.98 1.57
C GLN A 433 19.46 -1.09 3.09
N ALA A 434 19.97 -2.25 3.54
CA ALA A 434 20.26 -2.54 4.93
C ALA A 434 21.61 -3.25 5.10
N GLU A 435 22.26 -2.99 6.23
CA GLU A 435 23.50 -3.64 6.67
C GLU A 435 23.35 -4.09 8.13
N LEU A 436 23.93 -5.25 8.45
CA LEU A 436 24.08 -5.75 9.81
C LEU A 436 25.54 -5.65 10.23
N GLU A 437 25.79 -4.99 11.35
CA GLU A 437 27.10 -4.92 12.00
C GLU A 437 27.08 -5.71 13.31
N PHE A 438 27.82 -6.81 13.37
CA PHE A 438 27.97 -7.63 14.56
C PHE A 438 29.13 -7.13 15.41
N VAL A 439 28.86 -6.83 16.67
CA VAL A 439 29.83 -6.26 17.60
C VAL A 439 30.22 -7.32 18.63
N LYS A 440 31.53 -7.48 18.82
CA LYS A 440 32.12 -8.36 19.83
C LYS A 440 32.30 -7.62 21.15
N ASN A 441 32.16 -8.34 22.26
CA ASN A 441 32.61 -7.86 23.57
C ASN A 441 34.13 -8.00 23.73
N ALA A 442 34.67 -7.58 24.88
CA ALA A 442 36.10 -7.67 25.21
C ALA A 442 36.65 -9.12 25.17
N GLY A 443 35.80 -10.12 25.36
CA GLY A 443 36.14 -11.55 25.26
C GLY A 443 36.09 -12.12 23.85
N GLY A 444 35.80 -11.30 22.82
CA GLY A 444 35.76 -11.73 21.42
C GLY A 444 34.47 -12.44 20.99
N THR A 445 33.48 -12.54 21.88
CA THR A 445 32.16 -13.14 21.58
C THR A 445 31.18 -12.07 21.09
N ILE A 446 30.28 -12.43 20.17
CA ILE A 446 29.29 -11.51 19.61
C ILE A 446 28.25 -11.15 20.70
N GLU A 447 28.19 -9.88 21.08
CA GLU A 447 27.27 -9.38 22.12
C GLU A 447 26.00 -8.75 21.54
N LYS A 448 26.07 -8.18 20.34
CA LYS A 448 24.95 -7.48 19.70
C LYS A 448 25.12 -7.40 18.20
N VAL A 449 24.02 -7.07 17.52
CA VAL A 449 23.98 -6.66 16.12
C VAL A 449 23.46 -5.23 16.04
N ILE A 450 23.93 -4.44 15.08
CA ILE A 450 23.38 -3.14 14.74
C ILE A 450 22.79 -3.26 13.34
N LEU A 451 21.50 -2.96 13.20
CA LEU A 451 20.83 -2.84 11.91
C LEU A 451 20.94 -1.40 11.41
N HIS A 452 21.62 -1.21 10.28
CA HIS A 452 21.74 0.05 9.56
C HIS A 452 20.72 0.04 8.42
N GLN A 453 19.69 0.88 8.47
CA GLN A 453 18.66 0.92 7.41
C GLN A 453 18.02 2.30 7.33
N GLY A 454 17.92 2.87 6.12
CA GLY A 454 17.26 4.17 5.91
C GLY A 454 17.87 5.32 6.72
N GLY A 455 19.17 5.28 7.00
CA GLY A 455 19.88 6.24 7.86
C GLY A 455 19.66 6.05 9.36
N GLN A 456 18.92 5.03 9.78
CA GLN A 456 18.74 4.65 11.18
C GLN A 456 19.74 3.55 11.59
N HIS A 457 20.09 3.54 12.88
CA HIS A 457 20.98 2.57 13.51
C HIS A 457 20.28 1.94 14.71
N SER A 458 19.84 0.70 14.58
CA SER A 458 19.07 -0.01 15.61
C SER A 458 19.92 -1.11 16.25
N PRO A 459 20.44 -0.93 17.47
CA PRO A 459 21.19 -1.97 18.17
C PRO A 459 20.23 -3.04 18.72
N GLY A 460 20.66 -4.30 18.68
CA GLY A 460 19.94 -5.44 19.24
C GLY A 460 20.87 -6.39 19.98
N ALA A 461 20.63 -6.58 21.28
CA ALA A 461 21.44 -7.46 22.12
C ALA A 461 21.23 -8.92 21.70
N LYS A 462 22.30 -9.72 21.70
CA LYS A 462 22.18 -11.17 21.50
C LYS A 462 21.50 -11.79 22.73
N VAL A 463 20.42 -12.52 22.50
CA VAL A 463 19.60 -13.15 23.55
C VAL A 463 19.62 -14.67 23.48
N GLU A 464 20.00 -15.24 22.34
CA GLU A 464 20.23 -16.68 22.12
C GLU A 464 21.40 -16.90 21.17
#